data_AF-A0A963GH48-F1
#
_entry.id   AF-A0A963GH48-F1
#
_cell.length_a   1.000
_cell.length_b   1.000
_cell.length_c   1.000
_cell.angle_alpha   90.00
_cell.angle_beta   90.00
_cell.angle_gamma   90.00
#
_symmetry.space_group_name_H-M   'P 1'
#
loop_
_entity.id
_entity.type
_entity.pdbx_description
1 polymer ?
#
loop_
_entity_poly.entity_id
_entity_poly.type
_entity_poly.pdbx_seq_one_letter_code
_entity_poly.pdbx_strand_id
1 'polypeptide(L)'
;MNDTAHPAPAPASPTPAESDKDAPLREDIRHLGRILGDTVRAQEGEAVFERIEHIRQSSIRFRRDDDLEARRELEATLDALSRDQTL
;
A
#
# COMPACT_ATOMS: atom_id res chain seq x y z
N MET A 1 -28.79 1.36 33.08
CA MET A 1 -28.17 1.47 31.75
C MET A 1 -27.23 2.66 31.76
N ASN A 2 -25.93 2.45 31.65
CA ASN A 2 -25.01 3.46 31.13
C ASN A 2 -23.83 2.71 30.48
N ASP A 3 -23.89 2.65 29.16
CA ASP A 3 -22.94 1.97 28.29
C ASP A 3 -21.63 2.78 28.28
N THR A 4 -20.61 2.26 28.96
CA THR A 4 -19.28 2.86 28.96
C THR A 4 -18.57 2.40 27.70
N ALA A 5 -18.67 3.21 26.64
CA ALA A 5 -17.90 3.02 25.41
C ALA A 5 -16.39 3.09 25.74
N HIS A 6 -15.72 1.94 25.69
CA HIS A 6 -14.28 1.84 25.75
C HIS A 6 -13.72 2.36 24.41
N PRO A 7 -12.89 3.41 24.36
CA PRO A 7 -12.25 3.79 23.11
C PRO A 7 -11.33 2.65 22.68
N ALA A 8 -11.54 2.14 21.47
CA ALA A 8 -10.66 1.14 20.87
C ALA A 8 -9.22 1.69 20.80
N PRO A 9 -8.19 0.89 21.17
CA PRO A 9 -6.82 1.37 21.08
C PRO A 9 -6.46 1.60 19.62
N ALA A 10 -5.97 2.80 19.30
CA ALA A 10 -5.31 3.08 18.03
C ALA A 10 -4.16 2.08 17.82
N PRO A 11 -3.87 1.63 16.59
CA PRO A 11 -2.80 0.66 16.35
C PRO A 11 -1.47 1.27 16.83
N ALA A 12 -0.91 0.70 17.90
CA ALA A 12 0.37 1.14 18.45
C ALA A 12 1.48 0.89 17.41
N SER A 13 2.19 1.95 17.04
CA SER A 13 3.38 1.85 16.20
C SER A 13 4.39 0.88 16.83
N PRO A 14 4.96 -0.08 16.08
CA PRO A 14 5.83 -1.12 16.63
C PRO A 14 7.07 -0.51 17.28
N THR A 15 7.52 -1.13 18.37
CA THR A 15 8.71 -0.66 19.11
C THR A 15 10.00 -0.94 18.32
N PRO A 16 11.08 -0.16 18.52
CA PRO A 16 12.32 -0.31 17.74
C PRO A 16 12.91 -1.74 17.77
N ALA A 17 12.76 -2.46 18.87
CA ALA A 17 13.25 -3.84 19.04
C ALA A 17 12.42 -4.89 18.29
N GLU A 18 11.12 -4.65 18.05
CA GLU A 18 10.28 -5.51 17.19
C GLU A 18 10.60 -5.26 15.71
N SER A 19 10.90 -4.01 15.36
CA SER A 19 11.31 -3.66 14.00
C SER A 19 12.58 -4.39 13.57
N ASP A 20 13.49 -4.70 14.48
CA ASP A 20 14.77 -5.36 14.15
C ASP A 20 14.61 -6.87 13.86
N LYS A 21 13.69 -7.54 14.58
CA LYS A 21 13.33 -8.95 14.31
C LYS A 21 12.63 -9.15 12.96
N ASP A 22 11.86 -8.14 12.55
CA ASP A 22 11.16 -8.14 11.27
C ASP A 22 12.05 -7.73 10.09
N ALA A 23 13.32 -7.39 10.32
CA ALA A 23 14.22 -6.94 9.26
C ALA A 23 14.44 -7.98 8.14
N PRO A 24 14.71 -9.28 8.45
CA PRO A 24 14.85 -10.31 7.41
C PRO A 24 13.57 -10.47 6.59
N LEU A 25 12.41 -10.51 7.24
CA LEU A 25 11.11 -10.62 6.56
C LEU A 25 10.85 -9.42 5.64
N ARG A 26 11.18 -8.19 6.07
CA ARG A 26 11.08 -7.00 5.20
C ARG A 26 12.01 -7.08 4.00
N GLU A 27 13.19 -7.65 4.16
CA GLU A 27 14.12 -7.87 3.04
C GLU A 27 13.56 -8.88 2.03
N ASP A 28 12.99 -9.99 2.51
CA ASP A 28 12.33 -10.98 1.68
C ASP A 28 11.14 -10.38 0.92
N ILE A 29 10.28 -9.61 1.59
CA ILE A 29 9.17 -8.90 0.96
C ILE A 29 9.67 -7.96 -0.14
N ARG A 30 10.74 -7.20 0.11
CA ARG A 30 11.36 -6.33 -0.92
C ARG A 30 11.94 -7.15 -2.07
N HIS A 31 12.53 -8.29 -1.78
CA HIS A 31 13.10 -9.18 -2.79
C HIS A 31 12.01 -9.72 -3.72
N LEU A 32 10.94 -10.26 -3.15
CA LEU A 32 9.78 -10.74 -3.91
C LEU A 32 9.11 -9.61 -4.70
N GLY A 33 9.01 -8.41 -4.12
CA GLY A 33 8.48 -7.23 -4.82
C GLY A 33 9.29 -6.84 -6.05
N ARG A 34 10.62 -6.95 -6.01
CA ARG A 34 11.48 -6.70 -7.19
C ARG A 34 11.23 -7.74 -8.29
N ILE A 35 11.24 -9.03 -7.94
CA ILE A 35 10.98 -10.10 -8.91
C ILE A 35 9.61 -9.92 -9.55
N LEU A 36 8.58 -9.62 -8.77
CA LEU A 36 7.24 -9.36 -9.28
C LEU A 36 7.22 -8.15 -10.23
N GLY A 37 7.84 -7.04 -9.83
CA GLY A 37 7.92 -5.84 -10.66
C GLY A 37 8.62 -6.08 -12.00
N ASP A 38 9.74 -6.81 -11.98
CA ASP A 38 10.47 -7.18 -13.19
C ASP A 38 9.65 -8.13 -14.08
N THR A 39 8.91 -9.05 -13.47
CA THR A 39 8.00 -9.97 -14.18
C THR A 39 6.85 -9.21 -14.86
N VAL A 40 6.21 -8.29 -14.14
CA VAL A 40 5.13 -7.44 -14.68
C VAL A 40 5.64 -6.57 -15.83
N ARG A 41 6.80 -5.93 -15.67
CA ARG A 41 7.42 -5.14 -16.75
C ARG A 41 7.72 -5.99 -17.98
N ALA A 42 8.19 -7.22 -17.79
CA ALA A 42 8.53 -8.12 -18.88
C ALA A 42 7.30 -8.68 -19.63
N GLN A 43 6.20 -8.92 -18.92
CA GLN A 43 4.98 -9.53 -19.49
C GLN A 43 3.98 -8.48 -20.03
N GLU A 44 3.77 -7.40 -19.28
CA GLU A 44 2.73 -6.40 -19.54
C GLU A 44 3.29 -5.06 -20.04
N GLY A 45 4.61 -4.89 -20.00
CA GLY A 45 5.32 -3.70 -20.45
C GLY A 45 5.39 -2.58 -19.40
N GLU A 46 6.15 -1.53 -19.74
CA GLU A 46 6.47 -0.43 -18.82
C GLU A 46 5.23 0.39 -18.44
N ALA A 47 4.33 0.65 -19.38
CA ALA A 47 3.15 1.49 -19.13
C ALA A 47 2.20 0.90 -18.07
N VAL A 48 2.05 -0.42 -18.05
CA VAL A 48 1.24 -1.13 -17.04
C VAL A 48 1.97 -1.13 -15.70
N PHE A 49 3.28 -1.39 -15.70
CA PHE A 49 4.11 -1.33 -14.49
C PHE A 49 4.05 0.04 -13.81
N GLU A 50 4.24 1.13 -14.57
CA GLU A 50 4.19 2.49 -14.01
C GLU A 50 2.84 2.80 -13.38
N ARG A 51 1.74 2.34 -13.99
CA ARG A 51 0.40 2.56 -13.44
C ARG A 51 0.19 1.80 -12.12
N ILE A 52 0.65 0.56 -12.04
CA ILE A 52 0.63 -0.24 -10.80
C ILE A 52 1.46 0.44 -9.70
N GLU A 53 2.66 0.89 -10.06
CA GLU A 53 3.58 1.52 -9.11
C GLU A 53 3.05 2.87 -8.62
N HIS A 54 2.38 3.64 -9.48
CA HIS A 54 1.68 4.86 -9.10
C HIS A 54 0.58 4.60 -8.04
N ILE A 55 -0.25 3.58 -8.24
CA ILE A 55 -1.28 3.16 -7.26
C ILE A 55 -0.63 2.73 -5.94
N ARG A 56 0.46 1.95 -6.00
CA ARG A 56 1.20 1.48 -4.82
C ARG A 56 1.74 2.64 -3.99
N GLN A 57 2.37 3.62 -4.64
CA GLN A 57 2.94 4.79 -3.97
C GLN A 57 1.85 5.66 -3.33
N SER A 58 0.76 5.93 -4.05
CA SER A 58 -0.39 6.68 -3.52
C SER A 58 -1.02 6.00 -2.30
N SER A 59 -1.15 4.67 -2.33
CA SER A 59 -1.65 3.88 -1.19
C SER A 59 -0.72 3.92 0.04
N ILE A 60 0.59 3.99 -0.17
CA ILE A 60 1.57 4.10 0.93
C ILE A 60 1.55 5.49 1.55
N ARG A 61 1.50 6.55 0.72
CA ARG A 61 1.36 7.94 1.19
C ARG A 61 0.10 8.10 2.04
N PHE A 62 -1.03 7.58 1.54
CA PHE A 62 -2.31 7.62 2.26
C PHE A 62 -2.23 7.03 3.67
N ARG A 63 -1.59 5.85 3.85
CA ARG A 63 -1.43 5.24 5.18
C ARG A 63 -0.46 5.96 6.11
N ARG A 64 0.49 6.73 5.56
CA ARG A 64 1.53 7.39 6.36
C ARG A 64 1.08 8.75 6.88
N ASP A 65 0.32 9.48 6.07
CA ASP A 65 0.09 10.91 6.30
C ASP A 65 -1.36 11.26 6.67
N ASP A 66 -2.28 10.27 6.74
CA ASP A 66 -3.73 10.45 6.94
C ASP A 66 -4.31 11.55 6.01
N ASP A 67 -3.71 11.66 4.82
CA ASP A 67 -3.88 12.76 3.90
C ASP A 67 -5.14 12.55 3.04
N LEU A 68 -6.17 13.34 3.36
CA LEU A 68 -7.45 13.39 2.65
C LEU A 68 -7.32 13.77 1.17
N GLU A 69 -6.27 14.48 0.77
CA GLU A 69 -6.01 14.82 -0.63
C GLU A 69 -5.44 13.62 -1.40
N ALA A 70 -4.46 12.92 -0.82
CA ALA A 70 -3.94 11.66 -1.36
C ALA A 70 -5.04 10.59 -1.49
N ARG A 71 -6.03 10.59 -0.59
CA ARG A 71 -7.22 9.73 -0.68
C ARG A 71 -8.05 10.01 -1.93
N ARG A 72 -8.34 11.28 -2.21
CA ARG A 72 -9.15 11.68 -3.37
C ARG A 72 -8.42 11.38 -4.68
N GLU A 73 -7.11 11.55 -4.70
CA GLU A 73 -6.27 11.23 -5.85
C GLU A 73 -6.23 9.71 -6.13
N LEU A 74 -6.18 8.90 -5.06
CA LEU A 74 -6.26 7.43 -5.16
C LEU A 74 -7.66 6.96 -5.61
N GLU A 75 -8.74 7.48 -5.02
CA GLU A 75 -10.12 7.18 -5.44
C GLU A 75 -10.33 7.57 -6.91
N ALA A 76 -9.91 8.76 -7.34
CA ALA A 76 -10.01 9.19 -8.74
C ALA A 76 -9.19 8.30 -9.70
N THR A 77 -8.02 7.83 -9.27
CA THR A 77 -7.18 6.93 -10.08
C THR A 77 -7.84 5.55 -10.23
N LEU A 78 -8.45 5.04 -9.15
CA LEU A 78 -9.15 3.76 -9.14
C LEU A 78 -10.46 3.82 -9.94
N ASP A 79 -11.22 4.91 -9.82
CA ASP A 79 -12.45 5.14 -10.58
C ASP A 79 -12.19 5.36 -12.08
N ALA A 80 -10.99 5.81 -12.44
CA ALA A 80 -10.55 5.98 -13.83
C ALA A 80 -9.98 4.69 -14.46
N LEU A 81 -9.93 3.56 -13.74
CA LEU A 81 -9.59 2.27 -14.32
C LEU A 81 -10.79 1.74 -15.11
N SER A 82 -10.57 1.37 -16.38
CA SER A 82 -11.61 0.72 -17.18
C SER A 82 -11.83 -0.73 -16.70
N ARG A 83 -12.98 -1.33 -17.02
CA ARG A 83 -13.26 -2.74 -16.67
C ARG A 83 -12.19 -3.72 -17.16
N ASP A 84 -11.61 -3.48 -18.32
CA ASP A 84 -10.52 -4.29 -18.89
C ASP A 84 -9.18 -4.10 -18.14
N GLN A 85 -9.06 -3.08 -17.29
CA GLN A 85 -7.89 -2.79 -16.46
C GLN A 85 -8.07 -3.24 -15.01
N THR A 86 -9.28 -3.70 -14.64
CA THR A 86 -9.64 -4.17 -13.31
C THR A 86 -9.93 -5.69 -13.28
N LEU A 87 -10.05 -6.32 -14.46
CA LEU A 87 -10.26 -7.77 -14.64
C LEU A 87 -8.94 -8.47 -15.00
#